data_AF-A0A836VN45-F1
#
_entry.id   AF-A0A836VN45-F1
#
_cell.length_a   1.000
_cell.length_b   1.000
_cell.length_c   1.000
_cell.angle_alpha   90.00
_cell.angle_beta   90.00
_cell.angle_gamma   90.00
#
_symmetry.space_group_name_H-M   'P 1'
#
loop_
_entity.id
_entity.type
_entity.pdbx_description
1 polymer ?
#
loop_
_entity_poly.entity_id
_entity_poly.type
_entity_poly.pdbx_seq_one_letter_code
_entity_poly.pdbx_strand_id
1 'polypeptide(L)'
;KEIKKKYKDEKLFFIIGSDQFLNFETWHKPDEIKSLVNLVVPIRPPYIVNTQKWILENRKSYQSKVYKKTVFLKNFSEKMIIFYDLEKKIEISSFEIKKLLVEKKYSEAKQFLPQGVFEYILDNNLYIL
;
A
#
# COMPACT_ATOMS: atom_id res chain seq x y z
N LYS A 1 16.85 -4.42 -4.96
CA LYS A 1 17.73 -5.58 -5.28
C LYS A 1 18.27 -6.30 -4.05
N GLU A 2 18.77 -5.60 -3.03
CA GLU A 2 19.43 -6.21 -1.86
C GLU A 2 18.54 -7.20 -1.09
N ILE A 3 17.29 -6.84 -0.82
CA ILE A 3 16.33 -7.73 -0.15
C ILE A 3 16.16 -9.03 -0.94
N LYS A 4 16.03 -8.96 -2.28
CA LYS A 4 15.91 -10.18 -3.10
C LYS A 4 17.19 -11.02 -3.11
N LYS A 5 18.37 -10.41 -2.99
CA LYS A 5 19.64 -11.14 -2.82
C LYS A 5 19.73 -11.84 -1.46
N LYS A 6 19.18 -11.24 -0.41
CA LYS A 6 19.14 -11.83 0.95
C LYS A 6 18.13 -12.97 1.05
N TYR A 7 16.99 -12.85 0.35
CA TYR A 7 15.89 -13.82 0.36
C TYR A 7 15.66 -14.38 -1.06
N LYS A 8 16.65 -15.12 -1.58
CA LYS A 8 16.70 -15.57 -2.98
C LYS A 8 15.56 -16.51 -3.35
N ASP A 9 15.24 -17.44 -2.46
CA ASP A 9 14.24 -18.49 -2.73
C ASP A 9 12.84 -18.10 -2.24
N GLU A 10 12.74 -16.97 -1.52
CA GLU A 10 11.49 -16.49 -0.96
C GLU A 10 10.65 -15.69 -1.96
N LYS A 11 9.32 -15.78 -1.76
CA LYS A 11 8.36 -14.90 -2.41
C LYS A 11 8.27 -13.61 -1.62
N LEU A 12 8.78 -12.52 -2.21
CA LEU A 12 8.65 -11.19 -1.64
C LEU A 12 7.30 -10.58 -2.01
N PHE A 13 6.65 -9.97 -1.03
CA PHE A 13 5.42 -9.20 -1.21
C PHE A 13 5.71 -7.75 -0.83
N PHE A 14 5.58 -6.86 -1.80
CA PHE A 14 5.74 -5.43 -1.58
C PHE A 14 4.37 -4.77 -1.54
N ILE A 15 4.03 -4.25 -0.37
CA ILE A 15 2.74 -3.63 -0.09
C ILE A 15 2.87 -2.13 -0.37
N ILE A 16 2.06 -1.62 -1.30
CA ILE A 16 2.03 -0.20 -1.64
C ILE A 16 0.59 0.33 -1.63
N GLY A 17 0.42 1.59 -1.28
CA GLY A 17 -0.90 2.25 -1.28
C GLY A 17 -1.49 2.35 -2.68
N SER A 18 -2.82 2.51 -2.75
CA SER A 18 -3.54 2.75 -4.01
C SER A 18 -3.02 3.99 -4.76
N ASP A 19 -2.71 5.06 -4.03
CA ASP A 19 -2.12 6.30 -4.54
C ASP A 19 -0.75 6.09 -5.19
N GLN A 20 0.09 5.27 -4.55
CA GLN A 20 1.41 4.91 -5.06
C GLN A 20 1.28 4.01 -6.30
N PHE A 21 0.34 3.07 -6.28
CA PHE A 21 0.11 2.18 -7.42
C PHE A 21 -0.34 2.94 -8.68
N LEU A 22 -1.22 3.93 -8.53
CA LEU A 22 -1.68 4.77 -9.65
C LEU A 22 -0.53 5.50 -10.36
N ASN A 23 0.55 5.79 -9.64
CA ASN A 23 1.75 6.44 -10.17
C ASN A 23 2.93 5.46 -10.33
N PHE A 24 2.72 4.16 -10.19
CA PHE A 24 3.80 3.20 -10.09
C PHE A 24 4.68 3.15 -11.35
N GLU A 25 4.08 3.34 -12.53
CA GLU A 25 4.83 3.36 -13.80
C GLU A 25 5.77 4.57 -13.93
N THR A 26 5.65 5.60 -13.09
CA THR A 26 6.58 6.75 -13.06
C THR A 26 7.78 6.54 -12.14
N TRP A 27 7.79 5.45 -11.37
CA TRP A 27 8.89 5.14 -10.44
C TRP A 27 10.18 4.83 -11.19
N HIS A 28 11.30 4.87 -10.49
CA HIS A 28 12.56 4.43 -11.07
C HIS A 28 12.53 2.91 -11.35
N LYS A 29 12.58 2.52 -12.62
CA LYS A 29 12.64 1.12 -13.10
C LYS A 29 11.46 0.25 -12.59
N PRO A 30 10.21 0.57 -12.93
CA PRO A 30 9.03 -0.11 -12.41
C PRO A 30 8.97 -1.58 -12.86
N ASP A 31 9.40 -1.89 -14.09
CA ASP A 31 9.46 -3.27 -14.61
C ASP A 31 10.46 -4.13 -13.85
N GLU A 32 11.60 -3.54 -13.46
CA GLU A 32 12.58 -4.23 -12.64
C GLU A 32 11.99 -4.58 -11.27
N ILE A 33 11.26 -3.65 -10.64
CA ILE A 33 10.53 -3.90 -9.39
C ILE A 33 9.51 -5.03 -9.59
N LYS A 34 8.67 -4.97 -10.63
CA LYS A 34 7.68 -6.02 -10.98
C LYS A 34 8.32 -7.40 -11.18
N SER A 35 9.56 -7.46 -11.67
CA SER A 35 10.32 -8.71 -11.82
C SER A 35 10.88 -9.27 -10.50
N LEU A 36 11.04 -8.44 -9.47
CA LEU A 36 11.68 -8.83 -8.22
C LEU A 36 10.65 -9.28 -7.16
N VAL A 37 9.48 -8.66 -7.12
CA VAL A 37 8.48 -8.83 -6.04
C VAL A 37 7.09 -9.12 -6.58
N ASN A 38 6.22 -9.63 -5.72
CA ASN A 38 4.77 -9.58 -5.93
C ASN A 38 4.25 -8.27 -5.34
N LEU A 39 3.38 -7.57 -6.04
CA LEU A 39 2.77 -6.33 -5.55
C LEU A 39 1.47 -6.64 -4.83
N VAL A 40 1.27 -6.02 -3.67
CA VAL A 40 -0.01 -6.01 -2.95
C VAL A 40 -0.48 -4.58 -2.86
N VAL A 41 -1.68 -4.32 -3.35
CA VAL A 41 -2.27 -2.98 -3.46
C VAL A 41 -3.58 -2.99 -2.68
N PRO A 42 -3.57 -2.58 -1.40
CA PRO A 42 -4.78 -2.38 -0.64
C PRO A 42 -5.59 -1.22 -1.26
N ILE A 43 -6.85 -1.49 -1.59
CA ILE A 43 -7.76 -0.49 -2.16
C ILE A 43 -8.23 0.45 -1.06
N ARG A 44 -7.86 1.71 -1.18
CA ARG A 44 -8.11 2.73 -0.15
C ARG A 44 -8.71 4.00 -0.76
N PRO A 45 -9.91 4.42 -0.35
CA PRO A 45 -10.44 5.74 -0.68
C PRO A 45 -9.51 6.88 -0.23
N PRO A 46 -9.50 8.04 -0.92
CA PRO A 46 -10.30 8.36 -2.10
C PRO A 46 -9.71 7.82 -3.42
N TYR A 47 -8.60 7.06 -3.36
CA TYR A 47 -7.90 6.58 -4.54
C TYR A 47 -8.63 5.41 -5.19
N ILE A 48 -9.22 5.68 -6.36
CA ILE A 48 -9.97 4.68 -7.12
C ILE A 48 -9.02 3.97 -8.07
N VAL A 49 -8.75 2.69 -7.79
CA VAL A 49 -8.09 1.80 -8.74
C VAL A 49 -9.17 1.08 -9.54
N ASN A 50 -9.33 1.43 -10.82
CA ASN A 50 -10.26 0.71 -11.70
C ASN A 50 -9.64 -0.63 -12.14
N THR A 51 -9.82 -1.64 -11.29
CA THR A 51 -9.24 -2.98 -11.49
C THR A 51 -9.74 -3.65 -12.76
N GLN A 52 -11.01 -3.46 -13.12
CA GLN A 52 -11.59 -4.02 -14.35
C GLN A 52 -10.93 -3.43 -15.60
N LYS A 53 -10.79 -2.10 -15.66
CA LYS A 53 -10.09 -1.42 -16.75
C LYS A 53 -8.64 -1.90 -16.85
N TRP A 54 -7.95 -1.97 -15.71
CA TRP A 54 -6.55 -2.43 -15.68
C TRP A 54 -6.42 -3.86 -16.22
N ILE A 55 -7.31 -4.77 -15.80
CA ILE A 55 -7.35 -6.15 -16.32
C ILE A 55 -7.54 -6.15 -17.84
N LEU A 56 -8.48 -5.35 -18.36
CA LEU A 56 -8.78 -5.31 -19.77
C LEU A 56 -7.57 -4.84 -20.59
N GLU A 57 -6.89 -3.80 -20.13
CA GLU A 57 -5.69 -3.23 -20.76
C GLU A 57 -4.50 -4.19 -20.70
N ASN A 58 -4.41 -5.02 -19.66
CA ASN A 58 -3.26 -5.90 -19.39
C ASN A 58 -3.54 -7.40 -19.62
N ARG A 59 -4.68 -7.75 -20.21
CA ARG A 59 -5.15 -9.15 -20.36
C ARG A 59 -4.21 -10.07 -21.14
N LYS A 60 -3.34 -9.50 -21.98
CA LYS A 60 -2.34 -10.27 -22.73
C LYS A 60 -1.16 -10.70 -21.85
N SER A 61 -0.90 -9.95 -20.79
CA SER A 61 0.28 -10.12 -19.92
C SER A 61 -0.06 -10.77 -18.58
N TYR A 62 -1.33 -10.73 -18.18
CA TYR A 62 -1.79 -11.24 -16.89
C TYR A 62 -3.04 -12.11 -17.02
N GLN A 63 -3.02 -13.26 -16.34
CA GLN A 63 -4.22 -14.02 -16.04
C GLN A 63 -4.85 -13.48 -14.75
N SER A 64 -6.17 -13.30 -14.76
CA SER A 64 -6.90 -12.80 -13.59
C SER A 64 -7.72 -13.89 -12.89
N LYS A 65 -7.79 -13.82 -11.57
CA LYS A 65 -8.70 -14.60 -10.72
C LYS A 65 -9.27 -13.71 -9.63
N VAL A 66 -10.58 -13.79 -9.41
CA VAL A 66 -11.27 -13.04 -8.35
C VAL A 66 -11.67 -14.02 -7.25
N TYR A 67 -11.41 -13.65 -6.00
CA TYR A 67 -11.90 -14.37 -4.82
C TYR A 67 -12.32 -13.36 -3.77
N LYS A 68 -13.60 -13.41 -3.38
CA LYS A 68 -14.22 -12.40 -2.51
C LYS A 68 -13.93 -10.99 -3.02
N LYS A 69 -13.38 -10.12 -2.17
CA LYS A 69 -13.01 -8.72 -2.47
C LYS A 69 -11.55 -8.58 -2.93
N THR A 70 -10.97 -9.65 -3.47
CA THR A 70 -9.56 -9.68 -3.87
C THR A 70 -9.42 -10.10 -5.33
N VAL A 71 -8.63 -9.36 -6.08
CA VAL A 71 -8.29 -9.66 -7.47
C VAL A 71 -6.81 -10.05 -7.52
N PHE A 72 -6.54 -11.24 -8.03
CA PHE A 72 -5.20 -11.78 -8.23
C PHE A 72 -4.87 -11.75 -9.71
N LEU A 73 -3.78 -11.08 -10.07
CA LEU A 73 -3.30 -10.97 -11.44
C LEU A 73 -1.92 -11.59 -11.49
N LYS A 74 -1.73 -12.60 -12.34
CA LYS A 74 -0.49 -13.37 -12.42
C LYS A 74 0.08 -13.30 -13.84
N ASN A 75 1.34 -12.93 -13.96
CA ASN A 75 2.03 -12.92 -15.26
C ASN A 75 2.72 -14.26 -15.57
N PHE A 76 3.27 -14.36 -16.78
CA PHE A 76 3.97 -15.56 -17.27
C PHE A 76 5.22 -15.94 -16.46
N SER A 77 5.81 -14.99 -15.75
CA SER A 77 6.97 -15.22 -14.86
C SER A 77 6.54 -15.50 -13.42
N GLU A 78 5.28 -15.90 -13.21
CA GLU A 78 4.70 -16.28 -11.91
C GLU A 78 4.64 -15.13 -10.89
N LYS A 79 4.86 -13.88 -11.31
CA LYS A 79 4.72 -12.70 -10.45
C LYS A 79 3.29 -12.22 -10.40
N MET A 80 2.90 -11.75 -9.21
CA MET A 80 1.54 -11.34 -8.93
C MET A 80 1.40 -9.85 -8.67
N ILE A 81 0.27 -9.29 -9.09
CA ILE A 81 -0.31 -8.05 -8.58
C ILE A 81 -1.63 -8.43 -7.90
N ILE A 82 -1.77 -8.07 -6.64
CA ILE A 82 -2.91 -8.42 -5.80
C ILE A 82 -3.62 -7.14 -5.40
N PHE A 83 -4.81 -6.88 -5.95
CA PHE A 83 -5.67 -5.82 -5.49
C PHE A 83 -6.54 -6.34 -4.34
N TYR A 84 -6.39 -5.75 -3.16
CA TYR A 84 -7.07 -6.20 -1.94
C TYR A 84 -7.98 -5.11 -1.40
N ASP A 85 -9.29 -5.27 -1.53
CA ASP A 85 -10.26 -4.35 -0.94
C ASP A 85 -10.50 -4.71 0.54
N LEU A 86 -9.95 -3.87 1.43
CA LEU A 86 -9.93 -4.06 2.87
C LEU A 86 -11.36 -4.08 3.45
N GLU A 87 -11.63 -5.03 4.34
CA GLU A 87 -12.92 -5.10 5.04
C GLU A 87 -13.13 -3.93 5.99
N LYS A 88 -12.10 -3.59 6.78
CA LYS A 88 -12.08 -2.43 7.67
C LYS A 88 -11.20 -1.34 7.08
N LYS A 89 -11.83 -0.29 6.56
CA LYS A 89 -11.14 0.90 6.04
C LYS A 89 -10.97 1.89 7.16
N ILE A 90 -9.72 2.17 7.53
CA ILE A 90 -9.41 3.28 8.44
C ILE A 90 -9.13 4.49 7.56
N GLU A 91 -10.05 5.45 7.59
CA GLU A 91 -9.95 6.69 6.84
C GLU A 91 -9.18 7.72 7.67
N ILE A 92 -7.86 7.55 7.74
CA ILE A 92 -6.96 8.51 8.40
C ILE A 92 -5.60 8.57 7.71
N SER A 93 -5.08 9.77 7.47
CA SER A 93 -3.75 10.00 6.93
C SER A 93 -2.78 10.55 7.99
N SER A 94 -1.48 10.44 7.74
CA SER A 94 -0.48 11.07 8.61
C SER A 94 -0.60 12.59 8.63
N PHE A 95 -1.11 13.21 7.56
CA PHE A 95 -1.38 14.65 7.54
C PHE A 95 -2.49 15.02 8.54
N GLU A 96 -3.58 14.27 8.55
CA GLU A 96 -4.69 14.47 9.49
C GLU A 96 -4.26 14.22 10.93
N ILE A 97 -3.50 13.16 11.21
CA ILE A 97 -2.94 12.90 12.54
C ILE A 97 -2.05 14.06 13.00
N LYS A 98 -1.16 14.56 12.14
CA LYS A 98 -0.32 15.73 12.45
C LYS A 98 -1.16 16.97 12.73
N LYS A 99 -2.22 17.21 11.95
CA LYS A 99 -3.14 18.31 12.18
C LYS A 99 -3.82 18.21 13.55
N LEU A 100 -4.28 17.02 13.94
CA LEU A 100 -4.85 16.79 15.27
C LEU A 100 -3.82 17.09 16.38
N LEU A 101 -2.57 16.67 16.20
CA LEU A 101 -1.49 16.94 17.16
C LEU A 101 -1.20 18.44 17.31
N VAL A 102 -1.08 19.17 16.20
CA VAL A 102 -0.88 20.64 16.18
C VAL A 102 -2.05 21.36 16.82
N GLU A 103 -3.28 20.94 16.53
CA GLU A 103 -4.51 21.48 17.14
C GLU A 103 -4.72 21.04 18.60
N LYS A 104 -3.76 20.30 19.19
CA LYS A 104 -3.81 19.76 20.56
C LYS A 104 -5.00 18.83 20.83
N LYS A 105 -5.56 18.23 19.78
CA LYS A 105 -6.63 17.22 19.80
C LYS A 105 -6.06 15.83 20.06
N TYR A 106 -5.43 15.69 21.23
CA TYR A 106 -4.66 14.50 21.60
C TYR A 106 -5.52 13.26 21.80
N SER A 107 -6.72 13.43 22.36
CA SER A 107 -7.66 12.32 22.59
C SER A 107 -8.09 11.69 21.26
N GLU A 108 -8.34 12.51 20.24
CA GLU A 108 -8.67 12.08 18.88
C GLU A 108 -7.47 11.44 18.19
N ALA A 109 -6.28 12.06 18.26
CA ALA A 109 -5.07 11.51 17.67
C ALA A 109 -4.72 10.11 18.24
N LYS A 110 -4.88 9.92 19.55
CA LYS A 110 -4.60 8.66 20.25
C LYS A 110 -5.48 7.50 19.77
N GLN A 111 -6.68 7.76 19.23
CA GLN A 111 -7.55 6.71 18.69
C GLN A 111 -6.98 6.02 17.44
N PHE A 112 -6.06 6.69 16.72
CA PHE A 112 -5.48 6.21 15.47
C PHE A 112 -4.03 5.72 15.60
N LEU A 113 -3.45 5.81 16.80
CA LEU A 113 -2.05 5.49 17.04
C LEU A 113 -1.92 4.41 18.12
N PRO A 114 -0.99 3.45 17.97
CA PRO A 114 -0.56 2.63 19.09
C PRO A 114 -0.05 3.51 20.23
N GLN A 115 -0.32 3.13 21.48
CA GLN A 115 0.02 3.91 22.66
C GLN A 115 1.48 4.36 22.67
N GLY A 116 2.43 3.44 22.48
CA GLY A 116 3.86 3.77 22.48
C GLY A 116 4.29 4.72 21.35
N VAL A 117 3.58 4.75 20.21
CA VAL A 117 3.85 5.72 19.13
C VAL A 117 3.37 7.11 19.53
N PHE A 118 2.18 7.19 20.13
CA PHE A 118 1.65 8.46 20.63
C PHE A 118 2.53 9.05 21.73
N GLU A 119 2.95 8.24 22.71
CA GLU A 119 3.87 8.66 23.77
C GLU A 119 5.21 9.13 23.19
N TYR A 120 5.81 8.36 22.27
CA TYR A 120 7.06 8.76 21.61
C TYR A 120 6.96 10.12 20.90
N ILE A 121 5.84 10.41 20.25
CA ILE A 121 5.60 11.71 19.59
C ILE A 121 5.63 12.85 20.61
N LEU A 122 4.98 12.68 21.77
CA LEU A 122 4.93 13.68 22.83
C LEU A 122 6.30 13.87 23.50
N ASP A 123 6.94 12.78 23.89
CA ASP A 123 8.23 12.80 24.60
C ASP A 123 9.33 13.46 23.76
N ASN A 124 9.22 13.38 22.43
CA ASN A 124 10.19 13.96 21.48
C ASN A 124 9.70 15.25 20.80
N ASN A 125 8.59 15.83 21.25
CA ASN A 125 8.01 17.07 20.70
C ASN A 125 7.81 17.05 19.16
N LEU A 126 7.45 15.90 18.60
CA LEU A 126 7.23 15.77 17.16
C LEU A 126 5.86 16.37 16.77
N TYR A 127 5.87 17.36 15.88
CA TYR A 127 4.65 18.00 15.37
C TYR A 127 3.83 18.81 16.40
N ILE A 128 4.45 19.20 17.53
CA ILE A 128 3.81 19.93 18.65
C ILE A 128 4.24 21.40 18.65
N LEU A 129 4.08 22.08 17.51
CA LEU A 129 4.35 23.53 17.37
C LEU A 129 3.08 24.34 17.57
#